data_AF-A0A452XC51-F1
#
_entry.id   AF-A0A452XC51-F1
#
_cell.length_a   1.000
_cell.length_b   1.000
_cell.length_c   1.000
_cell.angle_alpha   90.00
_cell.angle_beta   90.00
_cell.angle_gamma   90.00
#
_symmetry.space_group_name_H-M   'P 1'
#
loop_
_entity.id
_entity.type
_entity.pdbx_description
1 polymer ?
#
loop_
_entity_poly.entity_id
_entity_poly.type
_entity_poly.pdbx_seq_one_letter_code
_entity_poly.pdbx_strand_id
1 'polypeptide(L)'
;ARQGEMMKPGSRKRRASPPAPSAPVTLPPPGFVADREEAAARVERLLQYQFNNRSLLEEALTHQSFAAASYQRLEFVGDAALGLAFSNFLYLTNPTVGPGALSTLRAANISTEKLARVAVRHDLYPLLRRNCPRLDLLVGQFIQSVKQELEDDLGTTP
;
A
#
# COMPACT_ATOMS: atom_id res chain seq x y z
N ALA A 1 -34.38 67.77 -40.80
CA ALA A 1 -35.02 66.44 -40.63
C ALA A 1 -34.08 65.53 -39.86
N ARG A 2 -34.59 65.03 -38.72
CA ARG A 2 -34.27 63.79 -37.98
C ARG A 2 -32.84 63.23 -37.92
N GLN A 3 -32.37 63.15 -36.66
CA GLN A 3 -31.83 61.97 -35.97
C GLN A 3 -30.41 61.50 -36.36
N GLY A 4 -29.54 61.07 -35.43
CA GLY A 4 -29.79 60.66 -34.06
C GLY A 4 -28.53 60.55 -33.18
N GLU A 5 -28.83 60.63 -31.89
CA GLU A 5 -28.15 60.14 -30.69
C GLU A 5 -26.70 59.64 -30.72
N MET A 6 -25.90 60.33 -29.89
CA MET A 6 -24.76 59.79 -29.15
C MET A 6 -25.14 58.53 -28.36
N MET A 7 -24.49 57.41 -28.67
CA MET A 7 -24.54 56.20 -27.86
C MET A 7 -23.10 55.84 -27.44
N LYS A 8 -22.78 56.10 -26.16
CA LYS A 8 -21.49 55.72 -25.55
C LYS A 8 -21.43 54.19 -25.39
N PRO A 9 -20.28 53.55 -25.65
CA PRO A 9 -20.17 52.10 -25.54
C PRO A 9 -20.30 51.65 -24.08
N GLY A 10 -21.22 50.73 -23.84
CA GLY A 10 -21.48 50.13 -22.54
C GLY A 10 -20.26 49.41 -21.98
N SER A 11 -19.96 49.67 -20.72
CA SER A 11 -18.94 48.97 -19.94
C SER A 11 -19.38 47.51 -19.75
N ARG A 12 -18.80 46.58 -20.53
CA ARG A 12 -18.90 45.14 -20.25
C ARG A 12 -18.19 44.85 -18.92
N LYS A 13 -18.96 44.65 -17.85
CA LYS A 13 -18.45 44.05 -16.61
C LYS A 13 -17.80 42.71 -16.96
N ARG A 14 -16.51 42.59 -16.64
CA ARG A 14 -15.72 41.36 -16.76
C ARG A 14 -16.42 40.27 -15.95
N ARG A 15 -16.98 39.25 -16.62
CA ARG A 15 -17.30 37.98 -15.95
C ARG A 15 -15.96 37.31 -15.68
N ALA A 16 -15.61 37.18 -14.41
CA ALA A 16 -14.46 36.38 -14.01
C ALA A 16 -14.71 34.93 -14.45
N SER A 17 -13.77 34.36 -15.19
CA SER A 17 -13.73 32.93 -15.47
C SER A 17 -13.70 32.15 -14.15
N PRO A 18 -14.38 30.99 -14.04
CA PRO A 18 -14.24 30.15 -12.86
C PRO A 18 -12.75 29.77 -12.70
N PRO A 19 -12.23 29.68 -11.46
CA PRO A 19 -10.86 29.22 -11.25
C PRO A 19 -10.72 27.82 -11.86
N ALA A 20 -9.63 27.60 -12.58
CA ALA A 20 -9.28 26.27 -13.10
C ALA A 20 -9.33 25.24 -11.96
N PRO A 21 -9.78 24.00 -12.21
CA PRO A 21 -9.70 22.96 -11.20
C PRO A 21 -8.25 22.85 -10.74
N SER A 22 -8.03 23.11 -9.45
CA SER A 22 -6.74 22.94 -8.79
C SER A 22 -6.15 21.59 -9.17
N ALA A 23 -4.90 21.58 -9.61
CA ALA A 23 -4.15 20.37 -9.94
C ALA A 23 -4.35 19.31 -8.84
N PRO A 24 -4.44 18.01 -9.19
CA PRO A 24 -4.61 16.97 -8.19
C PRO A 24 -3.43 17.06 -7.21
N VAL A 25 -3.76 17.46 -5.99
CA VAL A 25 -2.84 17.51 -4.87
C VAL A 25 -2.29 16.10 -4.70
N THR A 26 -1.06 15.89 -5.20
CA THR A 26 -0.36 14.62 -5.06
C THR A 26 0.30 14.63 -3.69
N LEU A 27 -0.51 14.50 -2.64
CA LEU A 27 0.03 14.23 -1.33
C LEU A 27 0.57 12.80 -1.37
N PRO A 28 1.87 12.56 -1.10
CA PRO A 28 2.32 11.21 -0.80
C PRO A 28 1.45 10.70 0.36
N PRO A 29 1.03 9.43 0.35
CA PRO A 29 0.21 8.91 1.43
C PRO A 29 0.93 9.12 2.77
N PRO A 30 0.18 9.36 3.86
CA PRO A 30 0.76 9.63 5.16
C PRO A 30 1.75 8.53 5.54
N GLY A 31 3.00 8.93 5.83
CA GLY A 31 4.04 8.05 6.35
C GLY A 31 5.12 7.59 5.37
N PHE A 32 5.09 7.96 4.07
CA PHE A 32 6.15 7.54 3.13
C PHE A 32 7.55 7.91 3.64
N VAL A 33 8.41 6.90 3.78
CA VAL A 33 9.80 7.08 4.19
C VAL A 33 10.66 7.20 2.94
N ALA A 34 11.15 8.41 2.68
CA ALA A 34 11.99 8.69 1.51
C ALA A 34 13.43 8.18 1.69
N ASP A 35 13.92 8.13 2.93
CA ASP A 35 15.27 7.68 3.24
C ASP A 35 15.36 6.14 3.20
N ARG A 36 16.24 5.63 2.34
CA ARG A 36 16.44 4.19 2.13
C ARG A 36 17.03 3.50 3.36
N GLU A 37 17.99 4.15 4.03
CA GLU A 37 18.65 3.58 5.20
C GLU A 37 17.68 3.56 6.38
N GLU A 38 16.84 4.58 6.53
CA GLU A 38 15.78 4.57 7.55
C GLU A 38 14.77 3.45 7.28
N ALA A 39 14.31 3.31 6.04
CA ALA A 39 13.37 2.25 5.66
C ALA A 39 13.95 0.86 5.93
N ALA A 40 15.20 0.63 5.53
CA ALA A 40 15.92 -0.61 5.80
C ALA A 40 16.04 -0.88 7.31
N ALA A 41 16.50 0.11 8.09
CA ALA A 41 16.66 -0.02 9.53
C ALA A 41 15.33 -0.27 10.27
N ARG A 42 14.20 0.24 9.76
CA ARG A 42 12.87 -0.08 10.28
C ARG A 42 12.50 -1.54 10.04
N VAL A 43 12.77 -2.08 8.85
CA VAL A 43 12.51 -3.49 8.55
C VAL A 43 13.43 -4.41 9.35
N GLU A 44 14.72 -4.11 9.46
CA GLU A 44 15.65 -4.93 10.26
C GLU A 44 15.24 -5.00 11.73
N ARG A 45 14.77 -3.88 12.29
CA ARG A 45 14.20 -3.83 13.64
C ARG A 45 12.89 -4.60 13.74
N LEU A 46 12.00 -4.50 12.75
CA LEU A 46 10.74 -5.24 12.74
C LEU A 46 11.00 -6.76 12.74
N LEU A 47 11.94 -7.22 11.92
CA LEU A 47 12.26 -8.63 11.75
C LEU A 47 13.21 -9.17 12.82
N GLN A 48 13.80 -8.30 13.66
CA GLN A 48 14.89 -8.65 14.56
C GLN A 48 16.03 -9.39 13.82
N TYR A 49 16.31 -8.96 12.60
CA TYR A 49 17.25 -9.61 11.68
C TYR A 49 18.05 -8.56 10.93
N GLN A 50 19.38 -8.71 10.93
CA GLN A 50 20.28 -7.89 10.14
C GLN A 50 20.61 -8.60 8.83
N PHE A 51 20.45 -7.91 7.70
CA PHE A 51 20.73 -8.51 6.40
C PHE A 51 22.23 -8.54 6.13
N ASN A 52 22.76 -9.75 5.89
CA ASN A 52 24.14 -9.92 5.42
C ASN A 52 24.40 -9.15 4.11
N ASN A 53 23.40 -9.11 3.22
CA ASN A 53 23.43 -8.30 2.02
C ASN A 53 22.22 -7.37 1.98
N ARG A 54 22.44 -6.09 2.30
CA ARG A 54 21.40 -5.05 2.30
C ARG A 54 20.79 -4.81 0.92
N SER A 55 21.49 -5.12 -0.17
CA SER A 55 20.93 -4.94 -1.52
C SER A 55 19.66 -5.76 -1.74
N LEU A 56 19.55 -6.93 -1.09
CA LEU A 56 18.36 -7.77 -1.15
C LEU A 56 17.16 -7.12 -0.45
N LEU A 57 17.40 -6.50 0.72
CA LEU A 57 16.36 -5.76 1.43
C LEU A 57 15.90 -4.54 0.62
N GLU A 58 16.84 -3.83 0.01
CA GLU A 58 16.52 -2.69 -0.85
C GLU A 58 15.70 -3.09 -2.08
N GLU A 59 16.05 -4.22 -2.73
CA GLU A 59 15.27 -4.78 -3.83
C GLU A 59 13.87 -5.20 -3.37
N ALA A 60 13.76 -5.85 -2.20
CA ALA A 60 12.48 -6.23 -1.60
C ALA A 60 11.58 -5.03 -1.27
N LEU A 61 12.16 -3.87 -0.96
CA LEU A 61 11.44 -2.62 -0.68
C LEU A 61 11.24 -1.74 -1.93
N THR A 62 11.33 -2.31 -3.14
CA THR A 62 11.19 -1.56 -4.39
C THR A 62 10.11 -2.12 -5.29
N HIS A 63 9.09 -1.31 -5.56
CA HIS A 63 8.04 -1.61 -6.53
C HIS A 63 8.52 -1.40 -7.96
N GLN A 64 8.01 -2.21 -8.89
CA GLN A 64 8.36 -2.19 -10.32
C GLN A 64 8.11 -0.84 -11.02
N SER A 65 7.20 -0.01 -10.48
CA SER A 65 6.99 1.35 -11.01
C SER A 65 8.08 2.35 -10.65
N PHE A 66 8.98 2.02 -9.72
CA PHE A 66 10.10 2.87 -9.32
C PHE A 66 11.40 2.47 -10.01
N ALA A 67 11.71 1.17 -10.07
CA ALA A 67 12.90 0.65 -10.72
C ALA A 67 12.67 -0.75 -11.32
N ALA A 68 13.48 -1.10 -12.33
CA ALA A 68 13.43 -2.42 -12.95
C ALA A 68 13.87 -3.54 -12.00
N ALA A 69 14.91 -3.29 -11.19
CA ALA A 69 15.25 -4.15 -10.06
C ALA A 69 14.23 -3.92 -8.95
N SER A 70 13.26 -4.82 -8.86
CA SER A 70 12.12 -4.73 -7.95
C SER A 70 11.90 -6.06 -7.23
N TYR A 71 11.03 -6.06 -6.24
CA TYR A 71 10.79 -7.22 -5.39
C TYR A 71 10.27 -8.46 -6.14
N GLN A 72 9.82 -8.37 -7.39
CA GLN A 72 9.11 -9.44 -8.10
C GLN A 72 9.86 -10.78 -8.14
N ARG A 73 11.18 -10.76 -8.32
CA ARG A 73 11.99 -12.00 -8.30
C ARG A 73 12.13 -12.57 -6.89
N LEU A 74 12.24 -11.71 -5.89
CA LEU A 74 12.28 -12.11 -4.49
C LEU A 74 10.92 -12.61 -4.01
N GLU A 75 9.82 -12.02 -4.48
CA GLU A 75 8.45 -12.45 -4.25
C GLU A 75 8.23 -13.89 -4.73
N PHE A 76 8.71 -14.23 -5.94
CA PHE A 76 8.61 -15.59 -6.47
C PHE A 76 9.25 -16.63 -5.53
N VAL A 77 10.44 -16.34 -4.99
CA VAL A 77 11.11 -17.24 -4.03
C VAL A 77 10.43 -17.19 -2.66
N GLY A 78 9.99 -16.01 -2.23
CA GLY A 78 9.34 -15.76 -0.95
C GLY A 78 8.00 -16.48 -0.82
N ASP A 79 7.21 -16.54 -1.89
CA ASP A 79 5.92 -17.25 -1.90
C ASP A 79 6.10 -18.75 -1.62
N ALA A 80 7.05 -19.38 -2.33
CA ALA A 80 7.39 -20.79 -2.09
C ALA A 80 7.95 -21.03 -0.67
N ALA A 81 8.82 -20.15 -0.20
CA ALA A 81 9.41 -20.24 1.14
C ALA A 81 8.34 -20.11 2.24
N LEU A 82 7.43 -19.15 2.11
CA LEU A 82 6.32 -18.95 3.05
C LEU A 82 5.34 -20.12 3.02
N GLY A 83 5.03 -20.62 1.82
CA GLY A 83 4.20 -21.81 1.64
C GLY A 83 4.76 -23.04 2.34
N LEU A 84 6.08 -23.26 2.25
CA LEU A 84 6.76 -24.35 2.95
C LEU A 84 6.74 -24.15 4.48
N ALA A 85 7.11 -22.96 4.96
CA ALA A 85 7.14 -22.66 6.39
C ALA A 85 5.77 -22.88 7.04
N PHE A 86 4.71 -22.40 6.39
CA PHE A 86 3.35 -22.56 6.88
C PHE A 86 2.85 -24.01 6.79
N SER A 87 3.21 -24.73 5.72
CA SER A 87 2.90 -26.16 5.59
C SER A 87 3.56 -26.97 6.71
N ASN A 88 4.83 -26.68 7.01
CA ASN A 88 5.56 -27.32 8.10
C ASN A 88 4.93 -27.00 9.47
N PHE A 89 4.57 -25.74 9.70
CA PHE A 89 3.85 -25.34 10.91
C PHE A 89 2.55 -26.13 11.09
N LEU A 90 1.68 -26.14 10.08
CA LEU A 90 0.41 -26.87 10.13
C LEU A 90 0.60 -28.37 10.39
N TYR A 91 1.59 -28.99 9.75
CA TYR A 91 1.88 -30.40 9.92
C TYR A 91 2.30 -30.72 11.36
N LEU A 92 3.19 -29.92 11.95
CA LEU A 92 3.70 -30.13 13.30
C LEU A 92 2.67 -29.81 14.38
N THR A 93 1.82 -28.79 14.18
CA THR A 93 0.81 -28.39 15.18
C THR A 93 -0.46 -29.21 15.13
N ASN A 94 -0.72 -29.91 14.03
CA ASN A 94 -1.96 -30.69 13.83
C ASN A 94 -1.65 -32.17 13.49
N PRO A 95 -1.01 -32.93 14.41
CA PRO A 95 -0.49 -34.27 14.11
C PRO A 95 -1.58 -35.31 13.77
N THR A 96 -2.83 -35.04 14.14
CA THR A 96 -3.97 -35.95 13.92
C THR A 96 -4.80 -35.58 12.68
N VAL A 97 -4.50 -34.45 12.02
CA VAL A 97 -5.28 -33.95 10.89
C VAL A 97 -4.81 -34.61 9.60
N GLY A 98 -5.75 -35.17 8.84
CA GLY A 98 -5.47 -35.82 7.56
C GLY A 98 -5.01 -34.85 6.46
N PRO A 99 -4.38 -35.36 5.38
CA PRO A 99 -3.76 -34.54 4.34
C PRO A 99 -4.74 -33.62 3.59
N GLY A 100 -5.99 -34.06 3.39
CA GLY A 100 -7.03 -33.25 2.77
C GLY A 100 -7.38 -32.02 3.61
N ALA A 101 -7.60 -32.21 4.91
CA ALA A 101 -7.89 -31.12 5.83
C ALA A 101 -6.70 -30.18 6.04
N LEU A 102 -5.46 -30.69 6.08
CA LEU A 102 -4.25 -29.86 6.07
C LEU A 102 -4.17 -28.97 4.82
N SER A 103 -4.54 -29.51 3.66
CA SER A 103 -4.58 -28.75 2.40
C SER A 103 -5.64 -27.64 2.44
N THR A 104 -6.83 -27.93 2.97
CA THR A 104 -7.89 -26.94 3.19
C THR A 104 -7.46 -25.85 4.18
N LEU A 105 -6.86 -26.23 5.31
CA LEU A 105 -6.33 -25.30 6.31
C LEU A 105 -5.24 -24.40 5.70
N ARG A 106 -4.35 -24.96 4.88
CA ARG A 106 -3.32 -24.18 4.19
C ARG A 106 -3.94 -23.16 3.25
N ALA A 107 -4.84 -23.59 2.37
CA ALA A 107 -5.51 -22.72 1.41
C ALA A 107 -6.34 -21.62 2.10
N ALA A 108 -6.97 -21.93 3.23
CA ALA A 108 -7.74 -20.97 4.00
C ALA A 108 -6.85 -19.92 4.69
N ASN A 109 -5.61 -20.25 5.04
CA ASN A 109 -4.74 -19.38 5.84
C ASN A 109 -3.70 -18.59 5.06
N ILE A 110 -3.31 -19.05 3.87
CA ILE A 110 -2.37 -18.33 3.00
C ILE A 110 -3.17 -17.68 1.87
N SER A 111 -3.40 -16.38 1.98
CA SER A 111 -4.01 -15.58 0.91
C SER A 111 -3.33 -14.23 0.79
N THR A 112 -3.31 -13.68 -0.43
CA THR A 112 -2.76 -12.35 -0.72
C THR A 112 -3.35 -11.28 0.19
N GLU A 113 -4.66 -11.36 0.47
CA GLU A 113 -5.33 -10.41 1.37
C GLU A 113 -4.79 -10.51 2.81
N LYS A 114 -4.64 -11.73 3.35
CA LYS A 114 -4.11 -11.92 4.71
C LYS A 114 -2.69 -11.37 4.84
N LEU A 115 -1.85 -11.60 3.83
CA LEU A 115 -0.49 -11.05 3.79
C LEU A 115 -0.50 -9.53 3.66
N ALA A 116 -1.40 -8.95 2.86
CA ALA A 116 -1.57 -7.51 2.77
C ALA A 116 -1.99 -6.89 4.11
N ARG A 117 -2.91 -7.53 4.86
CA ARG A 117 -3.31 -7.10 6.21
C ARG A 117 -2.12 -7.10 7.17
N VAL A 118 -1.30 -8.14 7.15
CA VAL A 118 -0.07 -8.22 7.96
C VAL A 118 0.89 -7.08 7.58
N ALA A 119 1.11 -6.84 6.28
CA ALA A 119 1.98 -5.76 5.81
C ALA A 119 1.50 -4.37 6.26
N VAL A 120 0.18 -4.13 6.25
CA VAL A 120 -0.42 -2.89 6.76
C VAL A 120 -0.24 -2.76 8.27
N ARG A 121 -0.53 -3.81 9.04
CA ARG A 121 -0.41 -3.80 10.51
C ARG A 121 1.02 -3.53 11.00
N HIS A 122 2.01 -3.87 10.19
CA HIS A 122 3.42 -3.64 10.49
C HIS A 122 4.02 -2.41 9.79
N ASP A 123 3.19 -1.53 9.22
CA ASP A 123 3.62 -0.32 8.53
C ASP A 123 4.69 -0.56 7.45
N LEU A 124 4.60 -1.69 6.73
CA LEU A 124 5.53 -2.01 5.64
C LEU A 124 5.29 -1.16 4.40
N TYR A 125 4.03 -0.83 4.10
CA TYR A 125 3.68 -0.06 2.91
C TYR A 125 4.35 1.33 2.88
N PRO A 126 4.39 2.12 3.98
CA PRO A 126 5.18 3.34 4.06
C PRO A 126 6.66 3.21 3.67
N LEU A 127 7.27 2.04 3.84
CA LEU A 127 8.68 1.76 3.55
C LEU A 127 8.93 1.36 2.09
N LEU A 128 7.87 1.06 1.33
CA LEU A 128 7.96 0.61 -0.05
C LEU A 128 8.21 1.78 -1.00
N ARG A 129 9.34 1.75 -1.73
CA ARG A 129 9.63 2.71 -2.80
C ARG A 129 8.75 2.43 -4.00
N ARG A 130 8.00 3.43 -4.43
CA ARG A 130 7.04 3.31 -5.53
C ARG A 130 6.77 4.67 -6.16
N ASN A 131 6.38 4.64 -7.42
CA ASN A 131 5.87 5.80 -8.14
C ASN A 131 4.58 5.38 -8.86
N CYS A 132 3.49 5.22 -8.11
CA CYS A 132 2.22 4.75 -8.65
C CYS A 132 1.05 5.33 -7.83
N PRO A 133 0.53 6.51 -8.21
CA PRO A 133 -0.55 7.17 -7.45
C PRO A 133 -1.82 6.33 -7.33
N ARG A 134 -2.10 5.47 -8.33
CA ARG A 134 -3.24 4.55 -8.29
C ARG A 134 -3.07 3.51 -7.19
N LEU A 135 -1.86 2.98 -7.00
CA LEU A 135 -1.56 2.04 -5.93
C LEU A 135 -1.73 2.71 -4.57
N ASP A 136 -1.24 3.95 -4.41
CA ASP A 136 -1.41 4.73 -3.19
C ASP A 136 -2.87 4.94 -2.80
N LEU A 137 -3.72 5.25 -3.78
CA LEU A 137 -5.15 5.39 -3.53
C LEU A 137 -5.78 4.07 -3.04
N LEU A 138 -5.50 2.97 -3.72
CA LEU A 138 -6.08 1.66 -3.40
C LEU A 138 -5.60 1.14 -2.04
N VAL A 139 -4.30 1.25 -1.77
CA VAL A 139 -3.75 0.83 -0.49
C VAL A 139 -4.20 1.77 0.64
N GLY A 140 -4.35 3.07 0.38
CA GLY A 140 -4.94 4.00 1.35
C GLY A 140 -6.36 3.61 1.77
N GLN A 141 -7.22 3.24 0.80
CA GLN A 141 -8.56 2.72 1.08
C GLN A 141 -8.52 1.41 1.87
N PHE A 142 -7.61 0.51 1.50
CA PHE A 142 -7.43 -0.75 2.20
C PHE A 142 -6.96 -0.56 3.66
N ILE A 143 -6.00 0.34 3.90
CA ILE A 143 -5.53 0.69 5.25
C ILE A 143 -6.70 1.20 6.10
N GLN A 144 -7.56 2.06 5.54
CA GLN A 144 -8.72 2.56 6.26
C GLN A 144 -9.69 1.43 6.63
N SER A 145 -9.95 0.51 5.70
CA SER A 145 -10.77 -0.69 5.96
C SER A 145 -10.19 -1.53 7.10
N VAL A 146 -8.88 -1.79 7.08
CA VAL A 146 -8.21 -2.60 8.12
C VAL A 146 -8.26 -1.91 9.49
N LYS A 147 -8.13 -0.58 9.53
CA LYS A 147 -8.20 0.18 10.79
C LYS A 147 -9.60 0.16 11.40
N GLN A 148 -10.65 0.32 10.57
CA GLN A 148 -12.03 0.26 11.06
C GLN A 148 -12.37 -1.11 11.64
N GLU A 149 -11.97 -2.21 10.98
CA GLU A 149 -12.16 -3.55 11.52
C GLU A 149 -11.47 -3.76 12.88
N LEU A 150 -10.26 -3.22 13.06
CA LEU A 150 -9.53 -3.32 14.34
C LEU A 150 -10.23 -2.54 15.47
N GLU A 151 -10.84 -1.41 15.15
CA GLU A 151 -11.62 -0.61 16.11
C GLU A 151 -12.93 -1.31 16.48
N ASP A 152 -13.59 -1.95 15.51
CA ASP A 152 -14.83 -2.71 15.72
C ASP A 152 -14.60 -3.99 16.56
N ASP A 153 -13.47 -4.69 16.35
CA ASP A 153 -13.08 -5.87 17.14
C ASP A 153 -12.76 -5.50 18.61
N LEU A 154 -12.23 -4.30 18.87
CA LEU A 154 -11.93 -3.79 20.22
C LEU A 154 -13.15 -3.16 20.92
N GLY A 155 -14.18 -2.77 20.16
CA GLY A 155 -15.45 -2.27 20.68
C GLY A 155 -16.42 -3.35 21.13
N THR A 156 -16.10 -4.63 20.88
CA THR A 156 -16.94 -5.80 21.19
C THR A 156 -16.36 -6.61 22.36
N THR A 157 -16.08 -5.97 23.49
CA THR A 157 -15.95 -6.68 24.77
C THR A 157 -17.29 -6.62 25.52
N PRO A 158 -17.93 -7.77 25.85
CA PRO A 158 -19.15 -7.79 26.67
C PRO A 158 -18.90 -7.34 28.12
#